data_AF-A0A439D5N3-F1
#
_entry.id   AF-A0A439D5N3-F1
#
_cell.length_a   1.000
_cell.length_b   1.000
_cell.length_c   1.000
_cell.angle_alpha   90.00
_cell.angle_beta   90.00
_cell.angle_gamma   90.00
#
_symmetry.space_group_name_H-M   'P 1'
#
loop_
_entity.id
_entity.type
_entity.pdbx_description
1 polymer ?
#
loop_
_entity_poly.entity_id
_entity_poly.type
_entity_poly.pdbx_seq_one_letter_code
_entity_poly.pdbx_strand_id
1 'polypeptide(L)'
;MNTRANIMYFIEHLLEMASKERHNDYVRMMQRDIIRVVDAVCPENGSGAANVKVVRKVLQGLQNKLILLEQTVVEIEGCLKERDTSANDFSLSSPLNSNEQSGPPVSTTDQELGGPQATQRNGANMKPTRRQIEQRIEEDRERHKRMRESMWVVPSNPTDQAIKFFAETSDLGVDDNILGKEEITAFRILIRDAAYFSKERRKEQLTRAAWHGMAQTCVASHDGYELDPIFPSEPTRQF
;
A
#
# COMPACT_ATOMS: atom_id res chain seq x y z
N MET A 1 12.31 -9.03 -7.18
CA MET A 1 12.40 -9.83 -5.96
C MET A 1 13.74 -9.65 -5.31
N ASN A 2 13.79 -9.08 -4.10
CA ASN A 2 15.03 -8.99 -3.33
C ASN A 2 15.42 -10.35 -2.71
N THR A 3 15.85 -11.26 -3.57
CA THR A 3 16.15 -12.66 -3.21
C THR A 3 17.19 -12.75 -2.09
N ARG A 4 18.20 -11.87 -2.06
CA ARG A 4 19.24 -11.87 -1.03
C ARG A 4 18.69 -11.55 0.37
N ALA A 5 17.84 -10.52 0.48
CA ALA A 5 17.16 -10.20 1.73
C ALA A 5 16.19 -11.31 2.17
N ASN A 6 15.46 -11.89 1.22
CA ASN A 6 14.53 -12.98 1.51
C ASN A 6 15.24 -14.24 2.03
N ILE A 7 16.42 -14.57 1.47
CA ILE A 7 17.25 -15.69 1.96
C ILE A 7 17.70 -15.43 3.41
N MET A 8 18.06 -14.20 3.78
CA MET A 8 18.43 -13.90 5.17
C MET A 8 17.27 -14.17 6.14
N TYR A 9 16.06 -13.71 5.82
CA TYR A 9 14.88 -14.01 6.65
C TYR A 9 14.54 -15.50 6.70
N PHE A 10 14.71 -16.20 5.57
CA PHE A 10 14.54 -17.64 5.52
C PHE A 10 15.54 -18.36 6.44
N ILE A 11 16.82 -17.97 6.44
CA ILE A 11 17.85 -18.53 7.32
C ILE A 11 17.44 -18.35 8.78
N GLU A 12 16.97 -17.17 9.18
CA GLU A 12 16.51 -16.92 10.55
C GLU A 12 15.42 -17.92 10.97
N HIS A 13 14.43 -18.13 10.11
CA HIS A 13 13.31 -19.03 10.37
C HIS A 13 13.74 -20.50 10.34
N LEU A 14 14.58 -20.89 9.38
CA LEU A 14 15.13 -22.24 9.28
C LEU A 14 15.88 -22.63 10.56
N LEU A 15 16.75 -21.75 11.05
CA LEU A 15 17.52 -22.04 12.27
C LEU A 15 16.66 -22.08 13.52
N GLU A 16 15.64 -21.23 13.59
CA GLU A 16 14.66 -21.27 14.68
C GLU A 16 13.93 -22.62 14.71
N MET A 17 13.43 -23.09 13.56
CA MET A 17 12.77 -24.38 13.44
C MET A 17 13.71 -25.55 13.71
N ALA A 18 14.92 -25.51 13.14
CA ALA A 18 15.94 -26.54 13.34
C ALA A 18 16.35 -26.66 14.82
N SER A 19 16.45 -25.54 15.55
CA SER A 19 16.75 -25.55 16.99
C SER A 19 15.60 -26.18 17.80
N LYS A 20 14.34 -25.85 17.47
CA LYS A 20 13.14 -26.44 18.09
C LYS A 20 13.05 -27.95 17.86
N GLU A 21 13.34 -28.41 16.65
CA GLU A 21 13.30 -29.84 16.26
C GLU A 21 14.59 -30.61 16.57
N ARG A 22 15.59 -29.96 17.19
CA ARG A 22 16.91 -30.51 17.53
C ARG A 22 17.78 -30.97 16.35
N HIS A 23 17.54 -30.41 15.16
CA HIS A 23 18.39 -30.53 13.98
C HIS A 23 19.59 -29.58 14.06
N ASN A 24 20.47 -29.80 15.03
CA ASN A 24 21.59 -28.90 15.35
C ASN A 24 22.65 -28.78 14.24
N ASP A 25 22.67 -29.67 13.25
CA ASP A 25 23.66 -29.64 12.17
C ASP A 25 23.53 -28.39 11.31
N TYR A 26 22.30 -27.97 11.00
CA TYR A 26 22.04 -26.71 10.29
C TYR A 26 22.52 -25.49 11.09
N VAL A 27 22.34 -25.52 12.42
CA VAL A 27 22.81 -24.46 13.33
C VAL A 27 24.34 -24.38 13.30
N ARG A 28 25.04 -25.51 13.45
CA ARG A 28 26.50 -25.56 13.43
C ARG A 28 27.07 -25.11 12.08
N MET A 29 26.48 -25.56 10.98
CA MET A 29 26.88 -25.13 9.63
C MET A 29 26.72 -23.62 9.48
N MET A 30 25.60 -23.06 9.93
CA MET A 30 25.35 -21.64 9.81
C MET A 30 26.24 -20.80 10.73
N GLN A 31 26.46 -21.21 11.98
CA GLN A 31 27.40 -20.53 12.89
C GLN A 31 28.81 -20.42 12.28
N ARG A 32 29.28 -21.46 11.58
CA ARG A 32 30.57 -21.45 10.89
C ARG A 32 30.58 -20.53 9.67
N ASP A 33 29.50 -20.51 8.90
CA ASP A 33 29.47 -19.90 7.56
C ASP A 33 28.74 -18.53 7.53
N ILE A 34 28.22 -18.03 8.65
CA ILE A 34 27.41 -16.79 8.70
C ILE A 34 28.15 -15.57 8.14
N ILE A 35 29.46 -15.45 8.39
CA ILE A 35 30.28 -14.35 7.85
C ILE A 35 30.29 -14.40 6.31
N ARG A 36 30.48 -15.60 5.73
CA ARG A 36 30.47 -15.80 4.27
C ARG A 36 29.11 -15.48 3.67
N VAL A 37 28.03 -15.85 4.37
CA VAL A 37 26.66 -15.52 3.95
C VAL A 37 26.44 -14.01 3.97
N VAL A 38 26.89 -13.33 5.02
CA VAL A 38 26.80 -11.87 5.15
C VAL A 38 27.59 -11.17 4.04
N ASP A 39 28.82 -11.62 3.74
CA ASP A 39 29.63 -11.05 2.67
C ASP A 39 29.02 -11.30 1.27
N ALA A 40 28.33 -12.42 1.07
CA ALA A 40 27.61 -12.70 -0.17
C ALA A 40 26.36 -11.81 -0.35
N VAL A 41 25.67 -11.48 0.75
CA VAL A 41 24.46 -10.63 0.75
C VAL A 41 24.81 -9.14 0.71
N CYS A 42 25.87 -8.76 1.42
CA CYS A 42 26.39 -7.41 1.63
C CYS A 42 27.89 -7.32 1.28
N PRO A 43 28.26 -7.48 0.00
CA PRO A 43 29.65 -7.38 -0.43
C PRO A 43 30.24 -5.97 -0.21
N GLU A 44 31.56 -5.91 -0.04
CA GLU A 44 32.32 -4.69 0.29
C GLU A 44 32.29 -3.62 -0.81
N ASN A 45 31.93 -4.01 -2.03
CA ASN A 45 31.78 -3.11 -3.17
C ASN A 45 30.52 -2.24 -3.12
N GLY A 46 29.81 -2.20 -1.98
CA GLY A 46 28.61 -1.37 -1.78
C GLY A 46 27.34 -1.89 -2.46
N SER A 47 27.43 -2.91 -3.33
CA SER A 47 26.29 -3.46 -4.07
C SER A 47 25.18 -4.01 -3.16
N GLY A 48 25.53 -4.43 -1.94
CA GLY A 48 24.57 -4.91 -0.94
C GLY A 48 24.20 -3.90 0.15
N ALA A 49 24.60 -2.64 0.05
CA ALA A 49 24.35 -1.62 1.07
C ALA A 49 22.86 -1.51 1.45
N ALA A 50 21.97 -1.59 0.46
CA ALA A 50 20.53 -1.53 0.69
C ALA A 50 19.97 -2.74 1.47
N ASN A 51 20.76 -3.80 1.67
CA ASN A 51 20.40 -4.97 2.48
C ASN A 51 20.97 -4.90 3.91
N VAL A 52 21.85 -3.95 4.23
CA VAL A 52 22.55 -3.85 5.52
C VAL A 52 21.56 -3.81 6.69
N LYS A 53 20.48 -3.03 6.59
CA LYS A 53 19.43 -2.95 7.61
C LYS A 53 18.72 -4.30 7.83
N VAL A 54 18.49 -5.06 6.75
CA VAL A 54 17.87 -6.38 6.83
C VAL A 54 18.80 -7.37 7.52
N VAL A 55 20.08 -7.38 7.12
CA VAL A 55 21.09 -8.25 7.73
C VAL A 55 21.22 -7.96 9.22
N ARG A 56 21.31 -6.67 9.61
CA ARG A 56 21.37 -6.25 11.02
C ARG A 56 20.17 -6.79 11.81
N LYS A 57 18.96 -6.61 11.28
CA LYS A 57 17.74 -7.12 11.92
C LYS A 57 17.75 -8.63 12.10
N VAL A 58 18.21 -9.38 11.09
CA VAL A 58 18.28 -10.85 11.16
C VAL A 58 19.35 -11.31 12.16
N LEU A 59 20.53 -10.68 12.18
CA LEU A 59 21.58 -11.01 13.14
C LEU A 59 21.12 -10.80 14.59
N GLN A 60 20.43 -9.69 14.86
CA GLN A 60 19.80 -9.42 16.16
C GLN A 60 18.72 -10.47 16.49
N GLY A 61 17.92 -10.89 15.51
CA GLY A 61 16.96 -11.98 15.66
C GLY A 61 17.61 -13.30 16.05
N LEU A 62 18.74 -13.65 15.43
CA LEU A 62 19.52 -14.86 15.74
C LEU A 62 20.17 -14.82 17.12
N GLN A 63 20.67 -13.65 17.53
CA GLN A 63 21.22 -13.40 18.86
C GLN A 63 20.16 -13.51 19.96
N ASN A 64 19.00 -12.87 19.78
CA ASN A 64 17.88 -12.95 20.74
C ASN A 64 17.38 -14.38 20.93
N LYS A 65 17.54 -15.23 19.91
CA LYS A 65 17.22 -16.67 19.95
C LYS A 65 18.37 -17.54 20.47
N LEU A 66 19.49 -16.94 20.89
CA LEU A 66 20.72 -17.60 21.36
C LEU A 66 21.34 -18.55 20.34
N ILE A 67 21.08 -18.32 19.05
CA ILE A 67 21.64 -19.11 17.94
C ILE A 67 23.05 -18.60 17.59
N LEU A 68 23.28 -17.30 17.71
CA LEU A 68 24.60 -16.68 17.56
C LEU A 68 25.03 -16.05 18.89
N LEU A 69 26.33 -16.06 19.16
CA LEU A 69 26.89 -15.34 20.30
C LEU A 69 26.85 -13.83 20.05
N GLU A 70 26.61 -13.07 21.12
CA GLU A 70 26.69 -11.61 21.15
C GLU A 70 27.97 -11.09 20.49
N GLN A 71 29.12 -11.65 20.88
CA GLN A 71 30.42 -11.21 20.39
C GLN A 71 30.54 -11.36 18.87
N THR A 72 30.07 -12.48 18.31
CA THR A 72 30.06 -12.71 16.86
C THR A 72 29.18 -11.70 16.13
N VAL A 73 28.03 -11.32 16.72
CA VAL A 73 27.15 -10.30 16.13
C VAL A 73 27.82 -8.93 16.16
N VAL A 74 28.45 -8.55 17.27
CA VAL A 74 29.18 -7.27 17.39
C VAL A 74 30.33 -7.17 16.36
N GLU A 75 31.09 -8.25 16.17
CA GLU A 75 32.16 -8.30 15.17
C GLU A 75 31.61 -8.08 13.75
N ILE A 76 30.53 -8.80 13.40
CA ILE A 76 29.90 -8.66 12.08
C ILE A 76 29.27 -7.27 11.90
N GLU A 77 28.62 -6.71 12.93
CA GLU A 77 28.06 -5.36 12.89
C GLU A 77 29.14 -4.29 12.69
N GLY A 78 30.32 -4.46 13.32
CA GLY A 78 31.49 -3.62 13.08
C GLY A 78 31.86 -3.55 11.60
N CYS A 79 32.00 -4.70 10.95
CA CYS A 79 32.29 -4.79 9.52
C CYS A 79 31.18 -4.20 8.64
N LEU A 80 29.91 -4.26 9.08
CA LEU A 80 28.79 -3.69 8.34
C LEU A 80 28.69 -2.16 8.46
N LYS A 81 29.18 -1.57 9.57
CA LYS A 81 29.13 -0.11 9.80
C LYS A 81 29.99 0.67 8.81
N GLU A 82 31.16 0.14 8.46
CA GLU A 82 32.04 0.69 7.43
C GLU A 82 31.36 0.70 6.05
N ARG A 83 30.53 -0.31 5.77
CA ARG A 83 29.82 -0.49 4.50
C ARG A 83 28.56 0.37 4.36
N ASP A 84 27.88 0.68 5.48
CA ASP A 84 26.71 1.57 5.55
C ASP A 84 27.10 3.04 5.29
N THR A 85 28.27 3.44 5.79
CA THR A 85 28.81 4.81 5.65
C THR A 85 29.12 5.15 4.18
N SER A 86 29.69 4.22 3.42
CA SER A 86 30.01 4.38 2.00
C SER A 86 28.79 4.52 1.09
N ALA A 87 27.62 4.03 1.52
CA ALA A 87 26.37 4.15 0.76
C ALA A 87 25.65 5.48 1.02
N ASN A 88 25.79 6.03 2.22
CA ASN A 88 25.20 7.30 2.59
C ASN A 88 25.91 8.49 1.92
N ASP A 89 27.22 8.36 1.66
CA ASP A 89 28.02 9.34 0.92
C ASP A 89 27.54 9.52 -0.54
N PHE A 90 27.13 8.42 -1.18
CA PHE A 90 26.55 8.44 -2.53
C PHE A 90 25.15 9.09 -2.59
N SER A 91 24.43 9.12 -1.46
CA SER A 91 23.09 9.72 -1.37
C SER A 91 23.10 11.24 -1.18
N LEU A 92 24.24 11.82 -0.77
CA LEU A 92 24.39 13.26 -0.55
C LEU A 92 24.98 14.01 -1.74
N SER A 93 25.61 13.30 -2.69
CA SER A 93 26.01 13.87 -3.97
C SER A 93 24.79 14.10 -4.86
N SER A 94 24.17 15.27 -4.74
CA SER A 94 23.16 15.76 -5.68
C SER A 94 23.74 15.79 -7.10
N PRO A 95 23.03 15.27 -8.12
CA PRO A 95 23.52 15.30 -9.49
C PRO A 95 23.46 16.74 -10.01
N LEU A 96 24.62 17.39 -10.13
CA LEU A 96 24.78 18.59 -10.92
C LEU A 96 24.47 18.25 -12.38
N ASN A 97 23.42 18.88 -12.87
CA ASN A 97 22.84 18.73 -14.19
C ASN A 97 23.78 19.32 -15.26
N SER A 98 24.65 18.51 -15.87
CA SER A 98 25.34 18.87 -17.11
C SER A 98 24.50 18.42 -18.30
N ASN A 99 23.55 19.27 -18.69
CA ASN A 99 22.74 19.13 -19.88
C ASN A 99 23.57 19.58 -21.11
N GLU A 100 24.32 18.67 -21.73
CA GLU A 100 24.78 18.85 -23.11
C GLU A 100 23.96 17.98 -24.05
N GLN A 101 23.36 18.67 -25.00
CA GLN A 101 22.32 18.23 -25.90
C GLN A 101 22.95 17.73 -27.20
N SER A 102 22.75 16.46 -27.56
CA SER A 102 23.03 15.95 -28.92
C SER A 102 22.32 14.61 -29.17
N GLY A 103 21.26 14.66 -30.00
CA GLY A 103 20.88 13.60 -30.95
C GLY A 103 19.96 12.46 -30.47
N PRO A 104 18.83 12.19 -31.15
CA PRO A 104 18.03 10.99 -30.92
C PRO A 104 18.67 9.75 -31.60
N PRO A 105 18.61 8.54 -31.01
CA PRO A 105 19.13 7.35 -31.66
C PRO A 105 18.12 6.80 -32.67
N VAL A 106 18.58 6.62 -33.91
CA VAL A 106 17.91 5.91 -34.99
C VAL A 106 18.01 4.40 -34.74
N SER A 107 16.89 3.71 -34.84
CA SER A 107 16.77 2.25 -34.79
C SER A 107 17.29 1.62 -36.07
N THR A 108 18.24 0.67 -35.97
CA THR A 108 18.49 -0.34 -37.01
C THR A 108 18.91 -1.69 -36.41
N THR A 109 18.08 -2.67 -36.74
CA THR A 109 18.13 -4.13 -36.78
C THR A 109 19.49 -4.87 -36.82
N ASP A 110 19.48 -5.99 -36.07
CA ASP A 110 20.24 -7.26 -36.10
C ASP A 110 21.24 -7.57 -37.24
N GLN A 111 22.42 -8.14 -36.89
CA GLN A 111 22.94 -9.43 -37.39
C GLN A 111 24.23 -9.93 -36.69
N GLU A 112 24.47 -11.23 -36.84
CA GLU A 112 25.20 -12.20 -36.00
C GLU A 112 26.74 -12.32 -36.20
N LEU A 113 27.40 -13.01 -35.24
CA LEU A 113 28.36 -14.16 -35.36
C LEU A 113 29.70 -14.06 -34.59
N GLY A 114 29.92 -15.04 -33.68
CA GLY A 114 31.18 -15.81 -33.59
C GLY A 114 32.10 -15.66 -32.37
N GLY A 115 32.23 -16.74 -31.56
CA GLY A 115 33.49 -17.13 -30.89
C GLY A 115 33.51 -17.18 -29.34
N PRO A 116 33.99 -18.29 -28.70
CA PRO A 116 33.98 -18.46 -27.25
C PRO A 116 35.32 -18.04 -26.61
N GLN A 117 35.30 -17.23 -25.55
CA GLN A 117 36.46 -17.10 -24.68
C GLN A 117 36.09 -16.81 -23.23
N ALA A 118 36.73 -17.59 -22.36
CA ALA A 118 36.57 -17.62 -20.92
C ALA A 118 37.16 -16.38 -20.24
N THR A 119 36.63 -16.12 -19.03
CA THR A 119 37.27 -15.40 -17.92
C THR A 119 37.69 -13.95 -18.18
N GLN A 120 36.95 -13.00 -17.60
CA GLN A 120 37.57 -11.97 -16.74
C GLN A 120 36.55 -11.22 -15.87
N ARG A 121 36.82 -11.33 -14.57
CA ARG A 121 36.50 -10.37 -13.51
C ARG A 121 36.30 -8.96 -14.04
N ASN A 122 35.11 -8.40 -13.87
CA ASN A 122 34.93 -6.96 -13.81
C ASN A 122 33.77 -6.67 -12.87
N GLY A 123 34.12 -6.33 -11.63
CA GLY A 123 33.25 -5.65 -10.66
C GLY A 123 32.97 -4.23 -11.12
N ALA A 124 32.40 -4.08 -12.33
CA ALA A 124 31.81 -2.84 -12.75
C ALA A 124 30.62 -2.60 -11.83
N ASN A 125 30.57 -1.42 -11.24
CA ASN A 125 29.49 -0.89 -10.44
C ASN A 125 28.23 -0.81 -11.33
N MET A 126 27.63 -1.97 -11.62
CA MET A 126 26.44 -2.11 -12.45
C MET A 126 25.31 -1.54 -11.63
N LYS A 127 25.03 -0.25 -11.86
CA LYS A 127 23.85 0.41 -11.34
C LYS A 127 22.66 -0.51 -11.63
N PRO A 128 21.83 -0.84 -10.63
CA PRO A 128 20.72 -1.75 -10.84
C PRO A 128 19.83 -1.21 -11.95
N THR A 129 19.34 -2.09 -12.81
CA THR A 129 18.47 -1.66 -13.92
C THR A 129 17.20 -1.01 -13.36
N ARG A 130 16.64 -0.05 -14.10
CA ARG A 130 15.43 0.67 -13.68
C ARG A 130 14.29 -0.25 -13.25
N ARG A 131 14.05 -1.34 -14.00
CA ARG A 131 13.05 -2.36 -13.67
C ARG A 131 13.32 -3.05 -12.34
N GLN A 132 14.58 -3.34 -12.03
CA GLN A 132 14.95 -3.94 -10.73
C GLN A 132 14.74 -2.97 -9.57
N ILE A 133 15.02 -1.67 -9.78
CA ILE A 133 14.78 -0.63 -8.78
C ILE A 133 13.27 -0.49 -8.52
N GLU A 134 12.47 -0.33 -9.58
CA GLU A 134 11.00 -0.21 -9.48
C GLU A 134 10.38 -1.43 -8.80
N GLN A 135 10.80 -2.64 -9.18
CA GLN A 135 10.34 -3.86 -8.54
C GLN A 135 10.69 -3.90 -7.04
N ARG A 136 11.89 -3.46 -6.66
CA ARG A 136 12.30 -3.42 -5.26
C ARG A 136 11.47 -2.41 -4.46
N ILE A 137 11.18 -1.24 -5.03
CA ILE A 137 10.32 -0.23 -4.42
C ILE A 137 8.92 -0.80 -4.19
N GLU A 138 8.34 -1.46 -5.20
CA GLU A 138 6.99 -2.00 -5.10
C GLU A 138 6.91 -3.15 -4.07
N GLU A 139 7.92 -4.01 -4.01
CA GLU A 139 7.98 -5.08 -3.00
C GLU A 139 8.06 -4.53 -1.58
N ASP A 140 8.86 -3.48 -1.35
CA ASP A 140 8.98 -2.86 -0.03
C ASP A 140 7.70 -2.10 0.34
N ARG A 141 7.06 -1.47 -0.65
CA ARG A 141 5.74 -0.84 -0.50
C ARG A 141 4.68 -1.87 -0.10
N GLU A 142 4.59 -2.99 -0.81
CA GLU A 142 3.65 -4.07 -0.50
C GLU A 142 3.98 -4.76 0.83
N ARG A 143 5.26 -4.83 1.22
CA ARG A 143 5.66 -5.30 2.55
C ARG A 143 5.17 -4.36 3.66
N HIS A 144 5.36 -3.05 3.50
CA HIS A 144 4.91 -2.07 4.48
C HIS A 144 3.39 -2.02 4.56
N LYS A 145 2.71 -2.12 3.42
CA LYS A 145 1.26 -2.25 3.36
C LYS A 145 0.79 -3.44 4.21
N ARG A 146 1.32 -4.65 3.99
CA ARG A 146 0.99 -5.84 4.80
C ARG A 146 1.26 -5.67 6.29
N MET A 147 2.37 -5.03 6.68
CA MET A 147 2.66 -4.78 8.10
C MET A 147 1.63 -3.86 8.76
N ARG A 148 0.96 -2.97 8.00
CA ARG A 148 -0.08 -2.08 8.54
C ARG A 148 -1.50 -2.64 8.44
N GLU A 149 -1.73 -3.68 7.65
CA GLU A 149 -3.04 -4.33 7.51
C GLU A 149 -3.57 -4.85 8.87
N SER A 150 -2.68 -5.30 9.77
CA SER A 150 -3.08 -5.77 11.10
C SER A 150 -3.33 -4.67 12.14
N MET A 151 -2.96 -3.41 11.85
CA MET A 151 -3.03 -2.30 12.81
C MET A 151 -4.46 -2.00 13.25
N TRP A 152 -5.42 -2.15 12.33
CA TRP A 152 -6.83 -1.86 12.54
C TRP A 152 -7.64 -3.09 12.97
N VAL A 153 -6.99 -4.24 13.18
CA VAL A 153 -7.68 -5.46 13.57
C VAL A 153 -8.15 -5.34 15.03
N VAL A 154 -9.43 -5.64 15.23
CA VAL A 154 -10.09 -5.61 16.54
C VAL A 154 -10.30 -7.05 17.01
N PRO A 155 -9.96 -7.40 18.28
CA PRO A 155 -10.21 -8.73 18.83
C PRO A 155 -11.68 -9.12 18.72
N SER A 156 -12.01 -10.40 18.55
CA SER A 156 -13.43 -10.80 18.46
C SER A 156 -14.14 -10.80 19.82
N ASN A 157 -13.40 -10.97 20.92
CA ASN A 157 -13.95 -11.02 22.28
C ASN A 157 -14.23 -9.60 22.80
N PRO A 158 -15.47 -9.26 23.21
CA PRO A 158 -15.82 -7.93 23.70
C PRO A 158 -14.96 -7.44 24.87
N THR A 159 -14.53 -8.33 25.77
CA THR A 159 -13.69 -7.97 26.91
C THR A 159 -12.30 -7.53 26.44
N ASP A 160 -11.69 -8.29 25.52
CA ASP A 160 -10.37 -7.97 24.97
C ASP A 160 -10.42 -6.71 24.11
N GLN A 161 -11.54 -6.47 23.41
CA GLN A 161 -11.79 -5.22 22.69
C GLN A 161 -11.81 -4.02 23.64
N ALA A 162 -12.57 -4.10 24.74
CA ALA A 162 -12.68 -3.01 25.70
C ALA A 162 -11.32 -2.70 26.35
N ILE A 163 -10.54 -3.73 26.71
CA ILE A 163 -9.19 -3.55 27.26
C ILE A 163 -8.28 -2.88 26.24
N LYS A 164 -8.28 -3.36 24.99
CA LYS A 164 -7.47 -2.77 23.91
C LYS A 164 -7.82 -1.29 23.70
N PHE A 165 -9.12 -0.99 23.58
CA PHE A 165 -9.56 0.39 23.39
C PHE A 165 -9.16 1.28 24.56
N PHE A 166 -9.37 0.83 25.80
CA PHE A 166 -8.99 1.62 26.96
C PHE A 166 -7.47 1.89 27.02
N ALA A 167 -6.65 0.89 26.65
CA ALA A 167 -5.19 1.04 26.63
C ALA A 167 -4.67 1.93 25.49
N GLU A 168 -5.36 1.94 24.34
CA GLU A 168 -4.97 2.71 23.14
C GLU A 168 -5.62 4.10 23.06
N THR A 169 -6.64 4.37 23.89
CA THR A 169 -7.33 5.67 23.91
C THR A 169 -6.36 6.75 24.41
N SER A 170 -6.11 7.74 23.56
CA SER A 170 -5.39 8.95 23.95
C SER A 170 -6.29 9.92 24.71
N ASP A 171 -5.67 10.83 25.48
CA ASP A 171 -6.37 11.95 26.08
C ASP A 171 -6.99 12.87 25.01
N LEU A 172 -8.04 13.61 25.41
CA LEU A 172 -8.73 14.54 24.53
C LEU A 172 -7.81 15.70 24.11
N GLY A 173 -7.60 15.83 22.81
CA GLY A 173 -6.85 16.90 22.18
C GLY A 173 -7.71 18.07 21.71
N VAL A 174 -7.04 19.09 21.18
CA VAL A 174 -7.70 20.24 20.55
C VAL A 174 -8.47 19.81 19.29
N ASP A 175 -7.89 18.89 18.52
CA ASP A 175 -8.47 18.37 17.28
C ASP A 175 -9.78 17.62 17.53
N ASP A 176 -9.93 16.91 18.66
CA ASP A 176 -11.17 16.19 19.00
C ASP A 176 -12.36 17.15 19.16
N ASN A 177 -12.12 18.32 19.75
CA ASN A 177 -13.16 19.34 19.91
C ASN A 177 -13.54 19.99 18.57
N ILE A 178 -12.57 20.12 17.65
CA ILE A 178 -12.84 20.65 16.30
C ILE A 178 -13.65 19.61 15.51
N LEU A 179 -13.17 18.36 15.47
CA LEU A 179 -13.85 17.25 14.80
C LEU A 179 -15.28 17.07 15.33
N GLY A 180 -15.47 17.06 16.64
CA GLY A 180 -16.80 16.92 17.24
C GLY A 180 -17.76 18.04 16.86
N LYS A 181 -17.29 19.29 16.75
CA LYS A 181 -18.13 20.42 16.29
C LYS A 181 -18.49 20.30 14.82
N GLU A 182 -17.55 19.87 13.99
CA GLU A 182 -17.77 19.65 12.56
C GLU A 182 -18.76 18.51 12.33
N GLU A 183 -18.63 17.38 13.03
CA GLU A 183 -19.56 16.25 12.97
C GLU A 183 -20.96 16.64 13.42
N ILE A 184 -21.11 17.35 14.54
CA ILE A 184 -22.42 17.84 15.00
C ILE A 184 -23.05 18.78 13.96
N THR A 185 -22.25 19.64 13.34
CA THR A 185 -22.74 20.58 12.32
C THR A 185 -23.18 19.83 11.07
N ALA A 186 -22.38 18.89 10.58
CA ALA A 186 -22.72 18.04 9.44
C ALA A 186 -23.99 17.21 9.71
N PHE A 187 -24.10 16.62 10.89
CA PHE A 187 -25.26 15.85 11.30
C PHE A 187 -26.54 16.68 11.34
N ARG A 188 -26.47 17.92 11.86
CA ARG A 188 -27.61 18.84 11.88
C ARG A 188 -28.06 19.22 10.47
N ILE A 189 -27.13 19.44 9.55
CA ILE A 189 -27.46 19.73 8.14
C ILE A 189 -28.18 18.52 7.54
N LEU A 190 -27.65 17.31 7.73
CA LEU A 190 -28.25 16.08 7.20
C LEU A 190 -29.68 15.87 7.71
N ILE A 191 -29.92 16.07 9.01
CA ILE A 191 -31.28 15.98 9.58
C ILE A 191 -32.20 17.05 8.97
N ARG A 192 -31.73 18.30 8.87
CA ARG A 192 -32.52 19.39 8.33
C ARG A 192 -32.95 19.10 6.89
N ASP A 193 -32.01 18.65 6.07
CA ASP A 193 -32.24 18.38 4.66
C ASP A 193 -33.16 17.14 4.50
N ALA A 194 -32.95 16.08 5.28
CA ALA A 194 -33.85 14.93 5.31
C ALA A 194 -35.29 15.33 5.69
N ALA A 195 -35.46 16.24 6.67
CA ALA A 195 -36.76 16.76 7.06
C ALA A 195 -37.39 17.62 5.95
N TYR A 196 -36.60 18.44 5.27
CA TYR A 196 -37.04 19.24 4.13
C TYR A 196 -37.54 18.35 2.98
N PHE A 197 -36.74 17.36 2.55
CA PHE A 197 -37.12 16.44 1.49
C PHE A 197 -38.31 15.55 1.85
N SER A 198 -38.47 15.20 3.14
CA SER A 198 -39.66 14.47 3.62
C SER A 198 -40.92 15.32 3.50
N LYS A 199 -40.86 16.61 3.87
CA LYS A 199 -41.98 17.54 3.72
C LYS A 199 -42.33 17.77 2.26
N GLU A 200 -41.34 17.94 1.39
CA GLU A 200 -41.57 18.22 -0.03
C GLU A 200 -42.21 17.01 -0.74
N ARG A 201 -41.74 15.79 -0.46
CA ARG A 201 -42.41 14.56 -0.94
C ARG A 201 -43.87 14.46 -0.51
N ARG A 202 -44.21 14.84 0.73
CA ARG A 202 -45.61 14.84 1.18
C ARG A 202 -46.45 15.87 0.42
N LYS A 203 -45.91 17.07 0.18
CA LYS A 203 -46.62 18.07 -0.63
C LYS A 203 -46.86 17.56 -2.05
N GLU A 204 -45.86 16.98 -2.70
CA GLU A 204 -46.01 16.39 -4.04
C GLU A 204 -47.05 15.26 -4.08
N GLN A 205 -47.10 14.42 -3.04
CA GLN A 205 -48.13 13.38 -2.94
C GLN A 205 -49.53 13.97 -2.79
N LEU A 206 -49.68 14.99 -1.94
CA LEU A 206 -50.96 15.68 -1.74
C LEU A 206 -51.41 16.41 -3.01
N THR A 207 -50.50 17.08 -3.72
CA THR A 207 -50.85 17.74 -4.98
C THR A 207 -51.23 16.73 -6.05
N ARG A 208 -50.48 15.63 -6.21
CA ARG A 208 -50.87 14.53 -7.12
C ARG A 208 -52.23 13.94 -6.76
N ALA A 209 -52.49 13.69 -5.48
CA ALA A 209 -53.78 13.16 -5.03
C ALA A 209 -54.93 14.14 -5.31
N ALA A 210 -54.73 15.44 -5.11
CA ALA A 210 -55.70 16.47 -5.44
C ALA A 210 -55.98 16.53 -6.95
N TRP A 211 -54.94 16.50 -7.79
CA TRP A 211 -55.10 16.43 -9.25
C TRP A 211 -55.85 15.17 -9.70
N HIS A 212 -55.55 14.00 -9.13
CA HIS A 212 -56.29 12.77 -9.43
C HIS A 212 -57.75 12.83 -8.98
N GLY A 213 -58.04 13.41 -7.81
CA GLY A 213 -59.39 13.62 -7.33
C GLY A 213 -60.19 14.58 -8.22
N MET A 214 -59.58 15.69 -8.66
CA MET A 214 -60.19 16.63 -9.60
C MET A 214 -60.45 15.98 -10.97
N ALA A 215 -59.53 15.16 -11.48
CA ALA A 215 -59.74 14.43 -12.72
C ALA A 215 -60.92 13.44 -12.59
N GLN A 216 -61.06 12.74 -11.47
CA GLN A 216 -62.18 11.83 -11.23
C GLN A 216 -63.53 12.55 -11.11
N THR A 217 -63.58 13.72 -10.46
CA THR A 217 -64.82 14.52 -10.38
C THR A 217 -65.20 15.16 -11.71
N CYS A 218 -64.23 15.54 -12.54
CA CYS A 218 -64.48 15.98 -13.91
C CYS A 218 -65.04 14.86 -14.79
N VAL A 219 -64.51 13.63 -14.67
CA VAL A 219 -65.06 12.45 -15.37
C VAL A 219 -66.49 12.14 -14.89
N ALA A 220 -66.74 12.17 -13.58
CA ALA A 220 -68.07 11.93 -13.02
C ALA A 220 -69.11 13.03 -13.38
N SER A 221 -68.67 14.27 -13.63
CA SER A 221 -69.57 15.33 -14.12
C SER A 221 -69.93 15.19 -15.60
N HIS A 222 -69.15 14.39 -16.36
CA HIS A 222 -69.37 14.18 -17.79
C HIS A 222 -70.39 13.05 -18.10
N ASP A 223 -70.76 12.25 -17.10
CA ASP A 223 -71.74 11.16 -17.20
C ASP A 223 -73.21 11.62 -17.04
N GLY A 224 -73.46 12.94 -16.98
CA GLY A 224 -74.77 13.52 -16.67
C GLY A 224 -75.49 14.29 -17.78
N TYR A 225 -74.89 14.50 -18.97
CA TYR A 225 -75.54 15.24 -20.05
C TYR A 225 -75.28 14.59 -21.41
N GLU A 226 -76.33 13.98 -21.94
CA GLU A 226 -76.50 13.61 -23.34
C GLU A 226 -76.48 14.89 -24.20
N LEU A 227 -75.43 15.07 -25.01
CA LEU A 227 -75.39 16.06 -26.08
C LEU A 227 -74.75 15.46 -27.33
N ASP A 228 -75.48 15.59 -28.43
CA ASP A 228 -75.20 15.10 -29.78
C ASP A 228 -73.80 15.47 -30.32
N PRO A 229 -73.23 14.67 -31.24
CA PRO A 229 -71.92 14.92 -31.81
C PRO A 229 -71.98 16.03 -32.86
N ILE A 230 -71.57 17.24 -32.50
CA ILE A 230 -71.22 18.28 -33.49
C ILE A 230 -69.70 18.27 -33.64
N PHE A 231 -69.23 17.62 -34.70
CA PHE A 231 -67.89 17.87 -35.24
C PHE A 231 -67.80 19.31 -35.77
N PRO A 232 -66.69 20.03 -35.48
CA PRO A 232 -66.11 20.89 -36.49
C PRO A 232 -64.63 20.57 -36.73
N SER A 233 -64.38 20.23 -38.00
CA SER A 233 -63.15 20.29 -38.81
C SER A 233 -61.85 20.83 -38.19
N GLU A 234 -60.78 20.05 -38.40
CA GLU A 234 -59.38 20.49 -38.33
C GLU A 234 -59.11 21.78 -39.12
N PRO A 235 -58.25 22.69 -38.61
CA PRO A 235 -57.45 23.55 -39.45
C PRO A 235 -56.02 22.99 -39.53
N THR A 236 -55.77 22.39 -40.68
CA THR A 236 -54.54 22.36 -41.49
C THR A 236 -53.28 22.98 -40.87
N ARG A 237 -52.26 22.13 -40.70
CA ARG A 237 -50.83 22.52 -40.62
C ARG A 237 -50.47 23.43 -41.79
N GLN A 238 -49.87 24.58 -41.50
CA GLN A 238 -48.93 25.23 -42.41
C GLN A 238 -47.60 25.47 -41.69
N PHE A 239 -46.55 25.38 -42.51
CA PHE A 239 -45.12 25.38 -42.20
C PHE A 239 -44.63 26.59 -41.42
#